data_AF-A0A520BHG6-F1
#
_entry.id   AF-A0A520BHG6-F1
#
_cell.length_a   1.000
_cell.length_b   1.000
_cell.length_c   1.000
_cell.angle_alpha   90.00
_cell.angle_beta   90.00
_cell.angle_gamma   90.00
#
_symmetry.space_group_name_H-M   'P 1'
#
loop_
_entity.id
_entity.type
_entity.pdbx_description
1 polymer ?
#
loop_
_entity_poly.entity_id
_entity_poly.type
_entity_poly.pdbx_seq_one_letter_code
_entity_poly.pdbx_strand_id
1 'polypeptide(L)'
;MITYTPPIIRRGKLIKTVKKGITLAEQQALQDWYIEYYFTDTSLDIINKRVKLRNNLNKFTNPTEKERKAQEILQSISQLLDEGWHPFNEEANTLLRNEVISLTVNEALIIYIQYLKENSLRKKSVQTYESKLKYFSDYFNSTKVNQINDLK
;
A
#
# COMPACT_ATOMS: atom_id res chain seq x y z
N MET A 1 3.88 7.11 -19.56
CA MET A 1 2.64 6.29 -19.49
C MET A 1 2.96 5.07 -18.65
N ILE A 2 2.21 4.88 -17.57
CA ILE A 2 2.37 3.72 -16.67
C ILE A 2 1.33 2.68 -17.05
N THR A 3 1.76 1.44 -17.31
CA THR A 3 0.88 0.31 -17.61
C THR A 3 1.43 -0.96 -16.98
N TYR A 4 0.54 -1.89 -16.65
CA TYR A 4 0.94 -3.18 -16.10
C TYR A 4 0.00 -4.28 -16.60
N THR A 5 0.48 -5.52 -16.61
CA THR A 5 -0.37 -6.69 -16.89
C THR A 5 -1.08 -7.15 -15.63
N PRO A 6 -2.31 -7.68 -15.69
CA PRO A 6 -2.98 -8.25 -14.53
C PRO A 6 -2.08 -9.25 -13.80
N PRO A 7 -1.88 -9.10 -12.48
CA PRO A 7 -1.11 -10.05 -11.69
C PRO A 7 -1.68 -11.46 -11.79
N ILE A 8 -0.80 -12.46 -11.81
CA ILE A 8 -1.17 -13.88 -11.90
C ILE A 8 -0.36 -14.74 -10.93
N ILE A 9 -1.02 -15.75 -10.36
CA ILE A 9 -0.37 -16.73 -9.49
C ILE A 9 0.29 -17.81 -10.36
N ARG A 10 1.61 -17.95 -10.25
CA ARG A 10 2.39 -19.03 -10.84
C ARG A 10 2.63 -20.09 -9.77
N ARG A 11 2.16 -21.31 -10.02
CA ARG A 11 2.24 -22.44 -9.07
C ARG A 11 3.43 -23.38 -9.31
N GLY A 12 4.41 -22.95 -10.11
CA GLY A 12 5.56 -23.78 -10.49
C GLY A 12 5.28 -24.68 -11.71
N LYS A 13 5.96 -25.83 -11.78
CA LYS A 13 5.83 -26.77 -12.92
C LYS A 13 4.51 -27.56 -12.81
N LEU A 14 3.98 -27.94 -13.98
CA LEU A 14 2.87 -28.89 -14.07
C LEU A 14 3.34 -30.28 -13.63
N ILE A 15 2.64 -30.87 -12.67
CA ILE A 15 2.94 -32.21 -12.14
C ILE A 15 2.19 -33.25 -12.96
N LYS A 16 2.94 -34.13 -13.65
CA LYS A 16 2.37 -35.21 -14.50
C LYS A 16 2.12 -36.51 -13.74
N THR A 17 2.88 -36.76 -12.68
CA THR A 17 2.83 -37.98 -11.88
C THR A 17 2.85 -37.64 -10.40
N VAL A 18 1.90 -38.22 -9.66
CA VAL A 18 1.74 -38.01 -8.23
C VAL A 18 2.49 -39.10 -7.47
N LYS A 19 3.26 -38.74 -6.43
CA LYS A 19 3.94 -39.75 -5.59
C LYS A 19 2.90 -40.51 -4.75
N LYS A 20 3.17 -41.78 -4.48
CA LYS A 20 2.29 -42.63 -3.67
C LYS A 20 2.13 -42.03 -2.27
N GLY A 21 0.89 -41.84 -1.83
CA GLY A 21 0.56 -41.35 -0.48
C GLY A 21 0.41 -39.84 -0.32
N ILE A 22 0.53 -39.05 -1.39
CA ILE A 22 0.23 -37.61 -1.38
C ILE A 22 -0.79 -37.27 -2.47
N THR A 23 -1.58 -36.22 -2.25
CA THR A 23 -2.50 -35.69 -3.24
C THR A 23 -1.75 -34.80 -4.25
N LEU A 24 -2.36 -34.59 -5.43
CA LEU A 24 -1.84 -33.66 -6.44
C LEU A 24 -1.68 -32.24 -5.85
N ALA A 25 -2.64 -31.80 -5.03
CA ALA A 25 -2.64 -30.48 -4.40
C ALA A 25 -1.47 -30.31 -3.42
N GLU A 26 -1.20 -31.32 -2.59
CA GLU A 26 -0.03 -31.35 -1.69
C GLU A 26 1.27 -31.32 -2.46
N GLN A 27 1.39 -32.10 -3.53
CA GLN A 27 2.59 -32.08 -4.35
C GLN A 27 2.79 -30.74 -5.08
N GLN A 28 1.70 -30.07 -5.48
CA GLN A 28 1.74 -28.74 -6.07
C GLN A 28 2.10 -27.67 -5.03
N ALA A 29 1.64 -27.80 -3.79
CA ALA A 29 1.97 -26.88 -2.71
C ALA A 29 3.46 -26.95 -2.31
N LEU A 30 4.14 -28.07 -2.55
CA LEU A 30 5.60 -28.18 -2.41
C LEU A 30 6.37 -27.41 -3.51
N GLN A 31 5.73 -27.04 -4.62
CA GLN A 31 6.37 -26.23 -5.66
C GLN A 31 6.54 -24.78 -5.21
N ASP A 32 7.45 -24.08 -5.88
CA ASP A 32 7.72 -22.67 -5.66
C ASP A 32 6.65 -21.79 -6.32
N TRP A 33 5.81 -21.17 -5.49
CA TRP A 33 4.75 -20.27 -5.89
C TRP A 33 5.22 -18.82 -5.84
N TYR A 34 4.76 -18.03 -6.81
CA TYR A 34 5.01 -16.60 -6.86
C TYR A 34 3.90 -15.90 -7.65
N ILE A 35 3.69 -14.64 -7.37
CA ILE A 35 2.87 -13.76 -8.20
C ILE A 35 3.76 -13.08 -9.23
N GLU A 36 3.27 -13.02 -10.45
CA GLU A 36 3.96 -12.45 -11.59
C GLU A 36 3.10 -11.41 -12.29
N TYR A 37 3.73 -10.33 -12.70
CA TYR A 37 3.20 -9.37 -13.66
C TYR A 37 4.35 -8.66 -14.37
N TYR A 38 4.00 -7.95 -15.43
CA TYR A 38 4.90 -7.07 -16.15
C TYR A 38 4.48 -5.63 -15.90
N PHE A 39 5.47 -4.76 -15.74
CA PHE A 39 5.28 -3.35 -15.45
C PHE A 39 6.07 -2.51 -16.44
N THR A 40 5.42 -1.47 -16.94
CA THR A 40 5.97 -0.54 -17.93
C THR A 40 5.76 0.88 -17.43
N ASP A 41 6.83 1.65 -17.32
CA ASP A 41 6.83 3.10 -17.18
C ASP A 41 7.79 3.71 -18.18
N THR A 42 7.25 4.40 -19.17
CA THR A 42 8.03 5.07 -20.22
C THR A 42 8.83 6.25 -19.69
N SER A 43 8.49 6.81 -18.53
CA SER A 43 9.15 7.99 -17.95
C SER A 43 10.51 7.64 -17.36
N LEU A 44 10.67 6.39 -16.90
CA LEU A 44 11.88 5.85 -16.29
C LEU A 44 12.60 4.83 -17.19
N ASP A 45 12.22 4.76 -18.48
CA ASP A 45 12.71 3.77 -19.45
C ASP A 45 12.54 2.30 -18.97
N ILE A 46 11.47 2.05 -18.22
CA ILE A 46 11.12 0.71 -17.76
C ILE A 46 10.10 0.14 -18.74
N ILE A 47 10.52 -0.79 -19.59
CA ILE A 47 9.64 -1.38 -20.60
C ILE A 47 9.44 -2.86 -20.29
N ASN A 48 8.19 -3.25 -20.06
CA ASN A 48 7.76 -4.64 -19.91
C ASN A 48 8.62 -5.43 -18.90
N LYS A 49 8.96 -4.79 -17.78
CA LYS A 49 9.85 -5.36 -16.77
C LYS A 49 9.09 -6.33 -15.90
N ARG A 50 9.60 -7.56 -15.81
CA ARG A 50 8.99 -8.65 -15.06
C ARG A 50 9.19 -8.45 -13.55
N VAL A 51 8.09 -8.50 -12.79
CA VAL A 51 8.10 -8.50 -11.32
C VAL A 51 7.70 -9.89 -10.82
N LYS A 52 8.43 -10.40 -9.83
CA LYS A 52 8.14 -11.68 -9.16
C LYS A 52 8.05 -11.48 -7.65
N LEU A 53 6.89 -11.77 -7.09
CA LEU A 53 6.62 -11.63 -5.67
C LEU A 53 6.40 -13.00 -5.03
N ARG A 54 7.27 -13.36 -4.08
CA ARG A 54 7.20 -14.65 -3.37
C ARG A 54 6.57 -14.52 -1.98
N ASN A 55 6.64 -13.35 -1.35
CA ASN A 55 6.00 -12.95 -0.09
C ASN A 55 5.83 -14.08 0.95
N ASN A 56 6.87 -14.89 1.17
CA ASN A 56 6.84 -16.04 2.08
C ASN A 56 5.75 -17.12 1.80
N LEU A 57 5.14 -17.13 0.60
CA LEU A 57 4.15 -18.12 0.18
C LEU A 57 4.68 -19.56 0.32
N ASN A 58 5.95 -19.76 0.07
CA ASN A 58 6.57 -21.09 0.07
C ASN A 58 6.91 -21.62 1.46
N LYS A 59 6.54 -20.92 2.53
CA LYS A 59 6.57 -21.44 3.90
C LYS A 59 5.35 -22.33 4.21
N PHE A 60 4.26 -22.18 3.46
CA PHE A 60 3.04 -22.95 3.66
C PHE A 60 3.12 -24.29 2.93
N THR A 61 3.11 -25.38 3.68
CA THR A 61 3.08 -26.73 3.13
C THR A 61 1.64 -27.21 2.87
N ASN A 62 0.66 -26.69 3.62
CA ASN A 62 -0.74 -27.00 3.42
C ASN A 62 -1.27 -26.31 2.15
N PRO A 63 -1.82 -27.04 1.16
CA PRO A 63 -2.29 -26.47 -0.10
C PRO A 63 -3.36 -25.40 0.05
N THR A 64 -4.34 -25.64 0.94
CA THR A 64 -5.48 -24.74 1.12
C THR A 64 -5.02 -23.41 1.72
N GLU A 65 -4.17 -23.46 2.74
CA GLU A 65 -3.59 -22.26 3.35
C GLU A 65 -2.70 -21.50 2.37
N LYS A 66 -1.89 -22.22 1.58
CA LYS A 66 -1.02 -21.63 0.57
C LYS A 66 -1.83 -20.92 -0.52
N GLU A 67 -2.90 -21.54 -0.99
CA GLU A 67 -3.81 -20.96 -2.00
C GLU A 67 -4.53 -19.73 -1.47
N ARG A 68 -5.09 -19.79 -0.25
CA ARG A 68 -5.71 -18.63 0.39
C ARG A 68 -4.73 -17.46 0.49
N LYS A 69 -3.50 -17.71 0.98
CA LYS A 69 -2.47 -16.68 1.06
C LYS A 69 -2.03 -16.14 -0.29
N ALA A 70 -1.94 -16.99 -1.31
CA ALA A 70 -1.62 -16.54 -2.67
C ALA A 70 -2.71 -15.62 -3.23
N GLN A 71 -3.99 -15.92 -2.97
CA GLN A 71 -5.12 -15.08 -3.38
C GLN A 71 -5.15 -13.74 -2.62
N GLU A 72 -4.91 -13.74 -1.31
CA GLU A 72 -4.81 -12.51 -0.52
C GLU A 72 -3.71 -11.57 -1.05
N ILE A 73 -2.54 -12.12 -1.34
CA ILE A 73 -1.42 -11.31 -1.88
C ILE A 73 -1.75 -10.85 -3.30
N LEU A 74 -2.39 -11.68 -4.11
CA LEU A 74 -2.81 -11.30 -5.46
C LEU A 74 -3.75 -10.09 -5.40
N GLN A 75 -4.79 -10.16 -4.56
CA GLN A 75 -5.76 -9.08 -4.40
C GLN A 75 -5.10 -7.81 -3.89
N SER A 76 -4.23 -7.91 -2.87
CA SER A 76 -3.51 -6.78 -2.32
C SER A 76 -2.60 -6.11 -3.36
N ILE A 77 -1.89 -6.89 -4.17
CA ILE A 77 -1.01 -6.34 -5.22
C ILE A 77 -1.83 -5.70 -6.35
N SER A 78 -2.93 -6.32 -6.78
CA SER A 78 -3.82 -5.71 -7.77
C SER A 78 -4.34 -4.36 -7.28
N GLN A 79 -4.83 -4.29 -6.03
CA GLN A 79 -5.30 -3.05 -5.43
C GLN A 79 -4.19 -1.99 -5.36
N LEU A 80 -2.98 -2.36 -4.91
CA LEU A 80 -1.86 -1.42 -4.85
C LEU A 80 -1.51 -0.86 -6.23
N LEU A 81 -1.51 -1.71 -7.27
CA LEU A 81 -1.23 -1.28 -8.64
C LEU A 81 -2.35 -0.36 -9.17
N ASP A 82 -3.61 -0.62 -8.83
CA ASP A 82 -4.75 0.26 -9.14
C ASP A 82 -4.65 1.63 -8.44
N GLU A 83 -4.13 1.64 -7.21
CA GLU A 83 -3.89 2.86 -6.42
C GLU A 83 -2.65 3.65 -6.88
N GLY A 84 -1.92 3.18 -7.89
CA GLY A 84 -0.77 3.87 -8.47
C GLY A 84 0.58 3.52 -7.83
N TRP A 85 0.66 2.42 -7.07
CA TRP A 85 1.92 1.93 -6.52
C TRP A 85 2.93 1.54 -7.62
N HIS A 86 4.21 1.86 -7.42
CA HIS A 86 5.27 1.67 -8.39
C HIS A 86 6.38 0.71 -7.90
N PRO A 87 6.58 -0.47 -8.54
CA PRO A 87 7.52 -1.50 -8.05
C PRO A 87 8.99 -1.11 -8.05
N PHE A 88 9.37 -0.10 -8.82
CA PHE A 88 10.75 0.31 -9.00
C PHE A 88 11.03 1.74 -8.54
N ASN A 89 10.09 2.38 -7.84
CA ASN A 89 10.22 3.77 -7.42
C ASN A 89 9.68 3.93 -5.99
N GLU A 90 10.57 3.74 -5.00
CA GLU A 90 10.18 3.84 -3.59
C GLU A 90 9.89 5.28 -3.15
N GLU A 91 10.46 6.28 -3.83
CA GLU A 91 10.16 7.68 -3.57
C GLU A 91 8.71 8.00 -3.92
N ALA A 92 8.26 7.60 -5.12
CA ALA A 92 6.85 7.71 -5.52
C ALA A 92 5.92 6.96 -4.55
N ASN A 93 6.31 5.77 -4.11
CA ASN A 93 5.54 5.00 -3.12
C ASN A 93 5.47 5.70 -1.76
N THR A 94 6.53 6.37 -1.36
CA THR A 94 6.58 7.13 -0.11
C THR A 94 5.66 8.35 -0.19
N LEU A 95 5.67 9.06 -1.32
CA LEU A 95 4.73 10.16 -1.57
C LEU A 95 3.28 9.66 -1.56
N LEU A 96 2.99 8.55 -2.24
CA LEU A 96 1.66 7.93 -2.24
C LEU A 96 1.21 7.52 -0.83
N ARG A 97 2.09 6.89 -0.04
CA ARG A 97 1.82 6.57 1.38
C ARG A 97 1.53 7.81 2.18
N ASN A 98 2.33 8.87 2.01
CA ASN A 98 2.13 10.13 2.69
C ASN A 98 0.82 10.79 2.28
N GLU A 99 0.41 10.70 1.01
CA GLU A 99 -0.89 11.18 0.57
C GLU A 99 -2.02 10.40 1.22
N VAL A 100 -1.95 9.07 1.26
CA VAL A 100 -2.98 8.22 1.90
C VAL A 100 -3.07 8.49 3.39
N ILE A 101 -1.94 8.62 4.09
CA ILE A 101 -1.86 8.78 5.56
C ILE A 101 -2.04 10.24 6.00
N SER A 102 -1.79 11.23 5.13
CA SER A 102 -1.84 12.63 5.54
C SER A 102 -3.25 13.00 5.97
N LEU A 103 -3.30 13.52 7.20
CA LEU A 103 -4.49 14.15 7.78
C LEU A 103 -4.89 15.35 6.95
N THR A 104 -6.20 15.63 6.95
CA THR A 104 -6.70 16.94 6.57
C THR A 104 -6.25 17.98 7.58
N VAL A 105 -6.18 19.24 7.15
CA VAL A 105 -5.84 20.36 8.05
C VAL A 105 -6.79 20.42 9.24
N ASN A 106 -8.08 20.16 9.01
CA ASN A 106 -9.08 20.17 10.08
C ASN A 106 -8.78 19.09 11.14
N GLU A 107 -8.54 17.85 10.73
CA GLU A 107 -8.17 16.75 11.64
C GLU A 107 -6.89 17.05 12.42
N ALA A 108 -5.87 17.58 11.75
CA ALA A 108 -4.62 17.95 12.41
C ALA A 108 -4.82 19.04 13.49
N LEU A 109 -5.69 20.02 13.22
CA LEU A 109 -6.00 21.09 14.17
C LEU A 109 -6.79 20.59 15.38
N ILE A 110 -7.72 19.66 15.18
CA ILE A 110 -8.45 19.01 16.29
C ILE A 110 -7.45 18.31 17.23
N ILE A 111 -6.53 17.52 16.67
CA ILE A 111 -5.49 16.82 17.45
C ILE A 111 -4.60 17.82 18.18
N TYR A 112 -4.18 18.91 17.52
CA TYR A 112 -3.34 19.93 18.11
C TYR A 112 -4.02 20.67 19.27
N ILE A 113 -5.29 21.07 19.11
CA ILE A 113 -6.06 21.73 20.18
C ILE A 113 -6.26 20.79 21.37
N GLN A 114 -6.50 19.51 21.12
CA GLN A 114 -6.61 18.50 22.18
C GLN A 114 -5.30 18.37 22.96
N TYR A 115 -4.17 18.28 22.25
CA TYR A 115 -2.84 18.29 22.86
C TYR A 115 -2.60 19.53 23.75
N LEU A 116 -2.99 20.73 23.31
CA LEU A 116 -2.84 21.95 24.12
C LEU A 116 -3.69 21.93 25.39
N LYS A 117 -4.90 21.34 25.34
CA LYS A 117 -5.78 21.19 26.50
C LYS A 117 -5.17 20.24 27.54
N GLU A 118 -4.55 19.17 27.08
CA GLU A 118 -3.92 18.14 27.94
C GLU A 118 -2.60 18.63 28.56
N ASN A 119 -1.82 19.43 27.85
CA ASN A 119 -0.54 19.98 28.33
C ASN A 119 -0.69 21.23 29.22
N SER A 120 -1.84 21.38 29.87
CA SER A 120 -2.11 22.42 30.88
C SER A 120 -1.93 23.86 30.39
N LEU A 121 -2.13 24.15 29.09
CA LEU A 121 -2.20 25.54 28.64
C LEU A 121 -3.42 26.23 29.26
N ARG A 122 -3.26 27.51 29.62
CA ARG A 122 -4.38 28.30 30.16
C ARG A 122 -5.55 28.29 29.17
N LYS A 123 -6.77 28.02 29.66
CA LYS A 123 -8.01 27.95 28.85
C LYS A 123 -8.16 29.11 27.85
N LYS A 124 -7.86 30.34 28.26
CA LYS A 124 -7.96 31.54 27.40
C LYS A 124 -6.95 31.53 26.25
N SER A 125 -5.77 30.95 26.46
CA SER A 125 -4.76 30.76 25.42
C SER A 125 -5.22 29.73 24.40
N VAL A 126 -5.74 28.58 24.86
CA VAL A 126 -6.33 27.55 23.97
C VAL A 126 -7.44 28.15 23.11
N GLN A 127 -8.34 28.92 23.71
CA GLN A 127 -9.45 29.56 23.00
C GLN A 127 -8.97 30.57 21.94
N THR A 128 -7.85 31.25 22.21
CA THR A 128 -7.21 32.15 21.24
C THR A 128 -6.62 31.37 20.06
N TYR A 129 -5.91 30.27 20.32
CA TYR A 129 -5.42 29.38 19.27
C TYR A 129 -6.56 28.82 18.44
N GLU A 130 -7.59 28.29 19.08
CA GLU A 130 -8.78 27.73 18.42
C GLU A 130 -9.46 28.76 17.49
N SER A 131 -9.67 29.99 17.98
CA SER A 131 -10.28 31.06 17.18
C SER A 131 -9.43 31.45 15.97
N LYS A 132 -8.11 31.50 16.12
CA LYS A 132 -7.19 31.85 15.02
C LYS A 132 -7.06 30.71 14.00
N LEU A 133 -6.90 29.49 14.49
CA LEU A 133 -6.73 28.30 13.68
C LEU A 133 -8.02 27.92 12.94
N LYS A 134 -9.20 28.34 13.44
CA LYS A 134 -10.46 28.20 12.71
C LYS A 134 -10.43 28.90 11.34
N TYR A 135 -9.89 30.11 11.25
CA TYR A 135 -9.77 30.79 9.94
C TYR A 135 -8.84 30.02 8.99
N PHE A 136 -7.81 29.38 9.54
CA PHE A 136 -6.89 28.53 8.78
C PHE A 136 -7.57 27.23 8.31
N SER A 137 -8.38 26.58 9.17
CA SER A 137 -9.15 25.40 8.78
C SER A 137 -10.22 25.72 7.75
N ASP A 138 -10.89 26.87 7.89
CA ASP A 138 -11.96 27.29 6.98
C ASP A 138 -11.40 27.52 5.56
N TYR A 139 -10.18 28.06 5.46
CA TYR A 139 -9.49 28.26 4.17
C TYR A 139 -9.00 26.93 3.54
N PHE A 140 -8.45 26.01 4.35
CA PHE A 140 -7.89 24.74 3.89
C PHE A 140 -8.77 23.51 4.16
N ASN A 141 -10.09 23.68 4.19
CA ASN A 141 -11.05 22.71 4.75
C ASN A 141 -10.91 21.28 4.20
N SER A 142 -10.60 21.12 2.92
CA SER A 142 -10.43 19.81 2.27
C SER A 142 -8.99 19.51 1.84
N THR A 143 -8.04 20.36 2.24
CA THR A 143 -6.62 20.19 1.88
C THR A 143 -5.94 19.30 2.91
N LYS A 144 -5.08 18.40 2.44
CA LYS A 144 -4.22 17.60 3.33
C LYS A 144 -3.02 18.43 3.77
N VAL A 145 -2.53 18.21 4.99
CA VAL A 145 -1.42 18.99 5.56
C VAL A 145 -0.17 18.93 4.66
N ASN A 146 0.12 17.77 4.07
CA ASN A 146 1.25 17.59 3.16
C ASN A 146 1.11 18.30 1.80
N GLN A 147 -0.07 18.83 1.48
CA GLN A 147 -0.35 19.60 0.26
C GLN A 147 -0.21 21.10 0.47
N ILE A 148 0.10 21.58 1.69
CA ILE A 148 0.39 22.99 1.93
C ILE A 148 1.87 23.23 1.64
N ASN A 149 2.16 23.77 0.47
CA ASN A 149 3.51 24.00 -0.04
C ASN A 149 3.77 25.48 -0.41
N ASP A 150 2.98 26.41 0.15
CA ASP A 150 3.22 27.85 0.09
C ASP A 150 4.39 28.28 1.01
N LEU A 151 5.59 27.78 0.72
CA LEU A 151 6.83 28.49 1.02
C LEU A 151 7.22 29.21 -0.27
N LYS A 152 6.71 30.43 -0.45
CA LYS A 152 7.36 31.40 -1.33
C LYS A 152 8.66 31.88 -0.72
#